data_AF-A0A1F5YN14-F1
#
_entry.id   AF-A0A1F5YN14-F1
#
_cell.length_a   1.000
_cell.length_b   1.000
_cell.length_c   1.000
_cell.angle_alpha   90.00
_cell.angle_beta   90.00
_cell.angle_gamma   90.00
#
_symmetry.space_group_name_H-M   'P 1'
#
loop_
_entity.id
_entity.type
_entity.pdbx_description
1 polymer ?
#
loop_
_entity_poly.entity_id
_entity_poly.type
_entity_poly.pdbx_seq_one_letter_code
_entity_poly.pdbx_strand_id
1 'polypeptide(L)'
;MIPITYTLSPATRELLKKCDDIRDQVLLTGITPAAERSLRWETLLRRVSILVPGGTANTERVVRALSGRGKTQEDTIIGNFARVSGYISEHWTASPRTVMTAEIDSIDTMLRAGKAAFPPSRRIDPEDIRELLKWLQTKPDHPVVSAALAYGHLAALTGTAFHPLAMAVSSVFLYKDCYSLKDLLAVEPGLREHPRQYEAAVSPLVADGKSAPWIDYYTECSETALTVLLDKLQKPARPEAGFSLSARQQEILGLMANPDSRITNIQVKTRFRISQVTASRELAKLVKLGVLAGHGKGRSVYYTRI
;
A
#
# COMPACT_ATOMS: atom_id res chain seq x y z
N MET A 1 9.97 26.58 -13.24
CA MET A 1 10.99 26.49 -12.18
C MET A 1 10.36 26.56 -10.80
N ILE A 2 10.08 25.39 -10.24
CA ILE A 2 9.66 25.25 -8.85
C ILE A 2 10.90 25.46 -7.96
N PRO A 3 10.98 26.52 -7.13
CA PRO A 3 12.09 26.69 -6.22
C PRO A 3 11.97 25.67 -5.09
N ILE A 4 12.65 24.53 -5.22
CA ILE A 4 12.69 23.50 -4.17
C ILE A 4 13.93 23.77 -3.30
N THR A 5 13.69 24.32 -2.11
CA THR A 5 14.75 24.52 -1.10
C THR A 5 14.23 24.11 0.26
N TYR A 6 15.06 23.43 1.04
CA TYR A 6 14.73 23.01 2.38
C TYR A 6 15.99 22.77 3.19
N THR A 7 15.83 22.73 4.51
CA THR A 7 16.86 22.34 5.46
C THR A 7 16.19 21.50 6.52
N LEU A 8 16.67 20.27 6.70
CA LEU A 8 16.12 19.38 7.71
C LEU A 8 16.51 19.88 9.10
N SER A 9 15.50 20.11 9.94
CA SER A 9 15.73 20.45 11.34
C SER A 9 16.38 19.27 12.09
N PRO A 10 17.05 19.51 13.23
CA PRO A 10 17.55 18.43 14.08
C PRO A 10 16.47 17.43 14.49
N ALA A 11 15.26 17.92 14.81
CA ALA A 11 14.12 17.08 15.17
C ALA A 11 13.67 16.18 14.00
N THR A 12 13.64 16.74 12.78
CA THR A 12 13.30 15.98 11.57
C THR A 12 14.30 14.85 11.33
N ARG A 13 15.60 15.13 11.50
CA ARG A 13 16.66 14.10 11.35
C ARG A 13 16.52 12.99 12.39
N GLU A 14 16.17 13.34 13.62
CA GLU A 14 15.91 12.36 14.68
C GLU A 14 14.69 11.50 14.36
N LEU A 15 13.60 12.09 13.87
CA LEU A 15 12.42 11.35 13.41
C LEU A 15 12.72 10.43 12.23
N LEU A 16 13.53 10.86 11.26
CA LEU A 16 13.94 10.00 10.13
C LEU A 16 14.74 8.80 10.62
N LYS A 17 15.69 9.01 11.55
CA LYS A 17 16.43 7.91 12.18
C LYS A 17 15.48 6.94 12.91
N LYS A 18 14.49 7.47 13.65
CA LYS A 18 13.47 6.64 14.30
C LYS A 18 12.63 5.86 13.28
N CYS A 19 12.31 6.45 12.13
CA CYS A 19 11.63 5.75 11.05
C CYS A 19 12.47 4.57 10.54
N ASP A 20 13.78 4.73 10.37
CA ASP A 20 14.70 3.65 9.98
C ASP A 20 14.75 2.53 11.04
N ASP A 21 14.91 2.91 12.32
CA ASP A 21 14.95 1.96 13.44
C ASP A 21 13.65 1.14 13.54
N ILE A 22 12.48 1.76 13.31
CA ILE A 22 11.19 1.06 13.29
C ILE A 22 11.06 0.19 12.04
N ARG A 23 11.45 0.71 10.88
CA ARG A 23 11.43 -0.03 9.60
C ARG A 23 12.20 -1.34 9.73
N ASP A 24 13.40 -1.30 10.31
CA ASP A 24 14.23 -2.48 10.51
C ASP A 24 13.55 -3.49 11.45
N GLN A 25 12.94 -3.03 12.55
CA GLN A 25 12.15 -3.89 13.43
C GLN A 25 10.96 -4.54 12.72
N VAL A 26 10.22 -3.78 11.90
CA VAL A 26 9.10 -4.31 11.12
C VAL A 26 9.58 -5.38 10.14
N LEU A 27 10.67 -5.12 9.41
CA LEU A 27 11.23 -6.08 8.43
C LEU A 27 11.77 -7.36 9.08
N LEU A 28 12.29 -7.25 10.31
CA LEU A 28 12.77 -8.39 11.10
C LEU A 28 11.64 -9.13 11.83
N THR A 29 10.43 -8.56 11.90
CA THR A 29 9.30 -9.21 12.55
C THR A 29 8.74 -10.32 11.67
N GLY A 30 8.81 -11.56 12.15
CA GLY A 30 8.23 -12.71 11.48
C GLY A 30 6.70 -12.63 11.44
N ILE A 31 6.14 -12.43 10.24
CA ILE A 31 4.69 -12.41 10.00
C ILE A 31 4.25 -13.61 9.17
N THR A 32 3.10 -14.20 9.50
CA THR A 32 2.52 -15.27 8.68
C THR A 32 1.94 -14.68 7.38
N PRO A 33 1.91 -15.42 6.27
CA PRO A 33 1.31 -14.93 5.01
C PRO A 33 -0.17 -14.53 5.12
N ALA A 34 -0.92 -15.11 6.05
CA ALA A 34 -2.31 -14.74 6.32
C ALA A 34 -2.41 -13.39 7.06
N ALA A 35 -1.60 -13.21 8.10
CA ALA A 35 -1.52 -11.94 8.82
C ALA A 35 -1.03 -10.81 7.91
N GLU A 36 0.01 -11.06 7.10
CA GLU A 36 0.52 -10.09 6.13
C GLU A 36 -0.58 -9.64 5.16
N ARG A 37 -1.30 -10.57 4.53
CA ARG A 37 -2.41 -10.21 3.63
C ARG A 37 -3.53 -9.46 4.34
N SER A 38 -3.87 -9.82 5.56
CA SER A 38 -4.87 -9.10 6.36
C SER A 38 -4.44 -7.65 6.61
N LEU A 39 -3.17 -7.44 6.98
CA LEU A 39 -2.63 -6.11 7.22
C LEU A 39 -2.50 -5.29 5.92
N ARG A 40 -2.08 -5.91 4.81
CA ARG A 40 -2.05 -5.25 3.49
C ARG A 40 -3.45 -4.82 3.06
N TRP A 41 -4.45 -5.68 3.28
CA TRP A 41 -5.84 -5.35 3.00
C TRP A 41 -6.33 -4.19 3.87
N GLU A 42 -6.06 -4.23 5.18
CA GLU A 42 -6.40 -3.12 6.08
C GLU A 42 -5.72 -1.81 5.66
N THR A 43 -4.45 -1.88 5.28
CA THR A 43 -3.67 -0.73 4.82
C THR A 43 -4.26 -0.14 3.54
N LEU A 44 -4.61 -0.98 2.57
CA LEU A 44 -5.31 -0.55 1.35
C LEU A 44 -6.63 0.13 1.68
N LEU A 45 -7.46 -0.47 2.56
CA LEU A 45 -8.72 0.11 3.00
C LEU A 45 -8.52 1.51 3.60
N ARG A 46 -7.51 1.68 4.46
CA ARG A 46 -7.18 2.98 5.06
C ARG A 46 -6.76 4.00 4.01
N ARG A 47 -5.89 3.63 3.06
CA ARG A 47 -5.46 4.52 1.96
C ARG A 47 -6.62 5.00 1.10
N VAL A 48 -7.50 4.10 0.65
CA VAL A 48 -8.62 4.50 -0.22
C VAL A 48 -9.76 5.19 0.54
N SER A 49 -9.90 4.94 1.85
CA SER A 49 -10.93 5.60 2.66
C SER A 49 -10.72 7.12 2.72
N ILE A 50 -9.49 7.60 2.58
CA ILE A 50 -9.20 9.03 2.52
C ILE A 50 -9.54 9.67 1.16
N LEU A 51 -10.01 8.91 0.18
CA LEU A 51 -10.51 9.45 -1.09
C LEU A 51 -12.02 9.73 -1.03
N VAL A 52 -12.70 9.26 0.02
CA VAL A 52 -14.15 9.42 0.18
C VAL A 52 -14.45 10.62 1.08
N PRO A 53 -15.36 11.53 0.71
CA PRO A 53 -15.88 12.57 1.60
C PRO A 53 -16.52 11.92 2.85
N GLY A 54 -16.18 12.42 4.05
CA GLY A 54 -16.76 11.91 5.30
C GLY A 54 -15.93 10.89 6.10
N GLY A 55 -14.78 10.42 5.59
CA GLY A 55 -13.67 9.79 6.35
C GLY A 55 -13.98 8.54 7.20
N THR A 56 -13.27 7.43 6.96
CA THR A 56 -13.19 6.18 7.77
C THR A 56 -14.47 5.41 8.12
N ALA A 57 -15.65 6.03 8.14
CA ALA A 57 -16.91 5.43 8.57
C ALA A 57 -17.59 4.55 7.49
N ASN A 58 -17.01 4.42 6.29
CA ASN A 58 -17.64 3.71 5.19
C ASN A 58 -16.83 2.52 4.65
N THR A 59 -16.21 1.76 5.55
CA THR A 59 -15.47 0.53 5.24
C THR A 59 -16.30 -0.42 4.37
N GLU A 60 -17.60 -0.54 4.63
CA GLU A 60 -18.50 -1.37 3.83
C GLU A 60 -18.62 -0.91 2.37
N ARG A 61 -18.72 0.39 2.13
CA ARG A 61 -18.71 0.94 0.76
C ARG A 61 -17.37 0.72 0.09
N VAL A 62 -16.27 0.97 0.79
CA VAL A 62 -14.93 0.73 0.24
C VAL A 62 -14.78 -0.73 -0.17
N VAL A 63 -15.15 -1.67 0.70
CA VAL A 63 -15.12 -3.11 0.40
C VAL A 63 -16.02 -3.43 -0.80
N ARG A 64 -17.22 -2.84 -0.88
CA ARG A 64 -18.13 -3.02 -2.02
C ARG A 64 -17.53 -2.50 -3.33
N ALA A 65 -16.88 -1.34 -3.30
CA ALA A 65 -16.21 -0.73 -4.45
C ALA A 65 -15.04 -1.59 -4.92
N LEU A 66 -14.18 -2.04 -4.00
CA LEU A 66 -13.05 -2.92 -4.31
C LEU A 66 -13.50 -4.31 -4.82
N SER A 67 -14.70 -4.75 -4.44
CA SER A 67 -15.30 -5.99 -4.96
C SER A 67 -15.93 -5.84 -6.35
N GLY A 68 -15.84 -4.67 -6.99
CA GLY A 68 -16.44 -4.40 -8.30
C GLY A 68 -17.98 -4.29 -8.28
N ARG A 69 -18.59 -4.20 -7.10
CA ARG A 69 -20.04 -4.03 -6.92
C ARG A 69 -20.47 -2.58 -6.78
N GLY A 70 -19.50 -1.67 -6.75
CA GLY A 70 -19.74 -0.23 -6.73
C GLY A 70 -20.39 0.26 -8.03
N LYS A 71 -21.22 1.28 -7.91
CA LYS A 71 -21.93 1.90 -9.05
C LYS A 71 -21.76 3.40 -9.12
N THR A 72 -21.15 4.00 -8.10
CA THR A 72 -20.95 5.45 -8.01
C THR A 72 -19.60 5.85 -8.61
N GLN A 73 -19.47 7.12 -8.96
CA GLN A 73 -18.20 7.70 -9.40
C GLN A 73 -17.10 7.54 -8.34
N GLU A 74 -17.43 7.73 -7.07
CA GLU A 74 -16.48 7.51 -5.96
C GLU A 74 -16.04 6.04 -5.86
N ASP A 75 -16.93 5.08 -6.12
CA ASP A 75 -16.55 3.66 -6.15
C ASP A 75 -15.55 3.37 -7.28
N THR A 76 -15.71 4.07 -8.42
CA THR A 76 -14.78 3.99 -9.55
C THR A 76 -13.43 4.59 -9.16
N ILE A 77 -13.40 5.73 -8.46
CA ILE A 77 -12.17 6.34 -7.93
C ILE A 77 -11.44 5.38 -6.98
N ILE A 78 -12.15 4.75 -6.05
CA ILE A 78 -11.59 3.76 -5.11
C ILE A 78 -10.97 2.59 -5.89
N GLY A 79 -11.71 2.02 -6.85
CA GLY A 79 -11.24 0.92 -7.68
C GLY A 79 -10.01 1.30 -8.52
N ASN A 80 -9.98 2.51 -9.08
CA ASN A 80 -8.86 3.01 -9.85
C ASN A 80 -7.61 3.19 -8.99
N PHE A 81 -7.75 3.81 -7.81
CA PHE A 81 -6.63 3.99 -6.90
C PHE A 81 -6.06 2.66 -6.37
N ALA A 82 -6.92 1.68 -6.10
CA ALA A 82 -6.46 0.34 -5.71
C ALA A 82 -5.67 -0.35 -6.82
N ARG A 83 -6.12 -0.23 -8.08
CA ARG A 83 -5.37 -0.74 -9.25
C ARG A 83 -4.02 -0.05 -9.40
N VAL A 84 -3.97 1.27 -9.22
CA VAL A 84 -2.72 2.04 -9.23
C VAL A 84 -1.80 1.62 -8.10
N SER A 85 -2.32 1.40 -6.89
CA SER A 85 -1.52 0.91 -5.76
C SER A 85 -0.90 -0.46 -6.05
N GLY A 86 -1.67 -1.37 -6.65
CA GLY A 86 -1.16 -2.67 -7.11
C GLY A 86 -0.09 -2.55 -8.18
N TYR A 87 -0.32 -1.71 -9.20
CA TYR A 87 0.67 -1.41 -10.24
C TYR A 87 1.97 -0.87 -9.65
N ILE A 88 1.89 0.09 -8.72
CA ILE A 88 3.07 0.67 -8.09
C ILE A 88 3.84 -0.39 -7.30
N SER A 89 3.14 -1.18 -6.49
CA SER A 89 3.75 -2.26 -5.71
C SER A 89 4.50 -3.27 -6.60
N GLU A 90 3.91 -3.64 -7.74
CA GLU A 90 4.50 -4.59 -8.68
C GLU A 90 5.71 -4.02 -9.44
N HIS A 91 5.66 -2.76 -9.85
CA HIS A 91 6.64 -2.19 -10.80
C HIS A 91 7.74 -1.36 -10.13
N TRP A 92 7.53 -0.88 -8.91
CA TRP A 92 8.43 0.07 -8.25
C TRP A 92 9.09 -0.47 -6.99
N THR A 93 8.68 -1.61 -6.44
CA THR A 93 9.36 -2.22 -5.29
C THR A 93 10.82 -2.51 -5.63
N ALA A 94 11.75 -1.93 -4.86
CA ALA A 94 13.19 -2.06 -5.06
C ALA A 94 13.67 -1.68 -6.47
N SER A 95 12.94 -0.80 -7.18
CA SER A 95 13.20 -0.52 -8.59
C SER A 95 14.32 0.52 -8.77
N PRO A 96 15.40 0.18 -9.51
CA PRO A 96 16.48 1.12 -9.81
C PRO A 96 16.11 2.13 -10.91
N ARG A 97 14.93 1.98 -11.54
CA ARG A 97 14.50 2.81 -12.66
C ARG A 97 14.32 4.26 -12.26
N THR A 98 14.69 5.17 -13.14
CA THR A 98 14.34 6.59 -13.02
C THR A 98 12.83 6.76 -13.22
N VAL A 99 12.18 7.55 -12.37
CA VAL A 99 10.79 7.96 -12.53
C VAL A 99 10.74 9.04 -13.60
N MET A 100 10.10 8.76 -14.74
CA MET A 100 9.92 9.71 -15.83
C MET A 100 8.48 10.24 -15.84
N THR A 101 8.24 11.31 -16.60
CA THR A 101 6.88 11.87 -16.77
C THR A 101 5.91 10.85 -17.37
N ALA A 102 6.39 9.96 -18.25
CA ALA A 102 5.57 8.92 -18.86
C ALA A 102 4.94 7.95 -17.83
N GLU A 103 5.65 7.64 -16.73
CA GLU A 103 5.05 6.84 -15.66
C GLU A 103 4.03 7.62 -14.84
N ILE A 104 4.22 8.94 -14.65
CA ILE A 104 3.22 9.81 -14.02
C ILE A 104 1.96 9.89 -14.89
N ASP A 105 2.12 10.05 -16.20
CA ASP A 105 1.01 10.08 -17.17
C ASP A 105 0.25 8.74 -17.18
N SER A 106 0.97 7.62 -17.07
CA SER A 106 0.38 6.29 -16.97
C SER A 106 -0.44 6.14 -15.68
N ILE A 107 0.10 6.60 -14.55
CA ILE A 107 -0.60 6.61 -13.25
C ILE A 107 -1.85 7.50 -13.34
N ASP A 108 -1.76 8.72 -13.86
CA ASP A 108 -2.90 9.63 -14.00
C ASP A 108 -3.98 9.06 -14.92
N THR A 109 -3.58 8.44 -16.03
CA THR A 109 -4.49 7.73 -16.96
C THR A 109 -5.25 6.60 -16.25
N MET A 110 -4.55 5.78 -15.46
CA MET A 110 -5.16 4.72 -14.68
C MET A 110 -6.12 5.26 -13.62
N LEU A 111 -5.76 6.37 -12.96
CA LEU A 111 -6.61 7.05 -11.98
C LEU A 111 -7.91 7.55 -12.62
N ARG A 112 -7.86 8.09 -13.85
CA ARG A 112 -9.01 8.71 -14.55
C ARG A 112 -9.87 7.74 -15.35
N ALA A 113 -9.51 6.46 -15.40
CA ALA A 113 -10.23 5.45 -16.15
C ALA A 113 -11.74 5.38 -15.77
N GLY A 114 -12.61 5.09 -16.74
CA GLY A 114 -14.03 4.82 -16.47
C GLY A 114 -14.89 6.03 -16.07
N LYS A 115 -14.57 7.23 -16.57
CA LYS A 115 -15.26 8.50 -16.24
C LYS A 115 -15.11 8.94 -14.78
N ALA A 116 -14.06 8.50 -14.08
CA ALA A 116 -13.70 9.04 -12.79
C ALA A 116 -13.24 10.50 -12.97
N ALA A 117 -14.15 11.47 -12.77
CA ALA A 117 -13.76 12.86 -12.67
C ALA A 117 -13.27 13.11 -11.25
N PHE A 118 -11.97 13.31 -11.10
CA PHE A 118 -11.45 14.02 -9.93
C PHE A 118 -11.93 15.46 -9.98
N PRO A 119 -12.02 16.17 -8.83
CA PRO A 119 -12.25 17.61 -8.85
C PRO A 119 -11.30 18.26 -9.86
N PRO A 120 -11.75 19.33 -10.56
CA PRO A 120 -10.94 19.98 -11.59
C PRO A 120 -9.59 20.38 -10.98
N SER A 121 -8.57 19.60 -11.26
CA SER A 121 -7.20 19.94 -10.93
C SER A 121 -6.81 21.11 -11.83
N ARG A 122 -6.09 22.09 -11.29
CA ARG A 122 -5.34 23.01 -12.15
C ARG A 122 -4.56 22.16 -13.15
N ARG A 123 -4.58 22.56 -14.43
CA ARG A 123 -3.81 21.85 -15.45
C ARG A 123 -2.34 21.89 -15.01
N ILE A 124 -1.80 20.72 -14.65
CA ILE A 124 -0.40 20.60 -14.28
C ILE A 124 0.40 20.73 -15.56
N ASP A 125 1.40 21.60 -15.58
CA ASP A 125 2.32 21.69 -16.70
C ASP A 125 3.24 20.45 -16.69
N PRO A 126 3.33 19.68 -17.80
CA PRO A 126 4.29 18.58 -17.89
C PRO A 126 5.75 18.99 -17.65
N GLU A 127 6.10 20.26 -17.90
CA GLU A 127 7.41 20.83 -17.56
C GLU A 127 7.64 20.86 -16.04
N ASP A 128 6.65 21.29 -15.27
CA ASP A 128 6.74 21.35 -13.80
C ASP A 128 6.95 19.95 -13.19
N ILE A 129 6.25 18.95 -13.70
CA ILE A 129 6.43 17.54 -13.28
C ILE A 129 7.84 17.07 -13.61
N ARG A 130 8.33 17.37 -14.82
CA ARG A 130 9.67 16.95 -15.24
C ARG A 130 10.77 17.62 -14.43
N GLU A 131 10.66 18.92 -14.15
CA GLU A 131 11.59 19.63 -13.28
C GLU A 131 11.61 19.03 -11.87
N LEU A 132 10.43 18.77 -11.29
CA LEU A 132 10.29 18.12 -9.97
C LEU A 132 10.96 16.74 -9.96
N LEU A 133 10.64 15.87 -10.92
CA LEU A 133 11.21 14.53 -11.00
C LEU A 133 12.72 14.55 -11.21
N LYS A 134 13.22 15.47 -12.04
CA LYS A 134 14.66 15.66 -12.25
C LYS A 134 15.34 16.07 -10.94
N TRP A 135 14.76 17.02 -10.22
CA TRP A 135 15.30 17.49 -8.95
C TRP A 135 15.33 16.37 -7.90
N LEU A 136 14.22 15.65 -7.71
CA LEU A 136 14.09 14.55 -6.72
C LEU A 136 15.11 13.44 -6.93
N GLN A 137 15.58 13.25 -8.17
CA GLN A 137 16.47 12.16 -8.54
C GLN A 137 17.93 12.59 -8.73
N THR A 138 18.23 13.89 -8.64
CA THR A 138 19.62 14.39 -8.78
C THR A 138 20.46 14.11 -7.53
N LYS A 139 19.84 14.20 -6.35
CA LYS A 139 20.45 13.87 -5.06
C LYS A 139 19.41 13.11 -4.24
N PRO A 140 19.45 11.77 -4.23
CA PRO A 140 18.50 11.00 -3.45
C PRO A 140 18.68 11.35 -1.97
N ASP A 141 17.60 11.84 -1.34
CA ASP A 141 17.51 12.03 0.10
C ASP A 141 16.81 10.81 0.72
N HIS A 142 16.62 10.82 2.03
CA HIS A 142 15.88 9.79 2.74
C HIS A 142 14.51 9.52 2.05
N PRO A 143 14.06 8.26 1.91
CA PRO A 143 12.86 7.92 1.12
C PRO A 143 11.60 8.66 1.58
N VAL A 144 11.42 8.85 2.90
CA VAL A 144 10.34 9.67 3.49
C VAL A 144 10.39 11.13 3.02
N VAL A 145 11.58 11.74 2.92
CA VAL A 145 11.74 13.12 2.45
C VAL A 145 11.42 13.22 0.96
N SER A 146 11.92 12.27 0.16
CA SER A 146 11.63 12.20 -1.28
C SER A 146 10.11 12.04 -1.54
N ALA A 147 9.46 11.16 -0.79
CA ALA A 147 8.02 10.95 -0.83
C ALA A 147 7.21 12.18 -0.37
N ALA A 148 7.68 12.86 0.69
CA ALA A 148 7.09 14.11 1.16
C ALA A 148 7.13 15.17 0.06
N LEU A 149 8.32 15.43 -0.50
CA LEU A 149 8.51 16.45 -1.54
C LEU A 149 7.68 16.14 -2.79
N ALA A 150 7.67 14.88 -3.24
CA ALA A 150 6.83 14.45 -4.35
C ALA A 150 5.34 14.73 -4.09
N TYR A 151 4.83 14.38 -2.91
CA TYR A 151 3.45 14.67 -2.53
C TYR A 151 3.18 16.17 -2.50
N GLY A 152 3.96 16.92 -1.72
CA GLY A 152 3.69 18.31 -1.38
C GLY A 152 3.69 19.20 -2.62
N HIS A 153 4.71 19.05 -3.48
CA HIS A 153 4.79 19.85 -4.71
C HIS A 153 3.70 19.47 -5.71
N LEU A 154 3.37 18.18 -5.87
CA LEU A 154 2.25 17.81 -6.76
C LEU A 154 0.89 18.28 -6.22
N ALA A 155 0.66 18.18 -4.91
CA ALA A 155 -0.55 18.69 -4.27
C ALA A 155 -0.68 20.21 -4.40
N ALA A 156 0.44 20.94 -4.28
CA ALA A 156 0.49 22.37 -4.53
C ALA A 156 0.16 22.72 -5.99
N LEU A 157 0.69 21.96 -6.95
CA LEU A 157 0.41 22.15 -8.37
C LEU A 157 -1.06 21.86 -8.73
N THR A 158 -1.69 20.86 -8.11
CA THR A 158 -3.09 20.51 -8.39
C THR A 158 -4.08 21.50 -7.78
N GLY A 159 -3.67 22.27 -6.76
CA GLY A 159 -4.52 23.22 -6.05
C GLY A 159 -5.58 22.58 -5.17
N THR A 160 -5.43 21.28 -4.86
CA THR A 160 -6.41 20.50 -4.11
C THR A 160 -5.72 19.75 -2.98
N ALA A 161 -6.23 19.89 -1.76
CA ALA A 161 -5.82 19.04 -0.65
C ALA A 161 -6.15 17.56 -0.97
N PHE A 162 -5.23 16.64 -0.70
CA PHE A 162 -5.40 15.18 -0.89
C PHE A 162 -5.70 14.75 -2.35
N HIS A 163 -4.83 15.15 -3.28
CA HIS A 163 -4.94 14.71 -4.67
C HIS A 163 -4.44 13.26 -4.86
N PRO A 164 -5.23 12.35 -5.48
CA PRO A 164 -4.86 10.94 -5.66
C PRO A 164 -3.55 10.74 -6.45
N LEU A 165 -3.28 11.60 -7.44
CA LEU A 165 -2.00 11.57 -8.16
C LEU A 165 -0.82 11.85 -7.23
N ALA A 166 -0.93 12.85 -6.34
CA ALA A 166 0.14 13.19 -5.41
C ALA A 166 0.42 12.04 -4.43
N MET A 167 -0.63 11.38 -3.93
CA MET A 167 -0.53 10.16 -3.11
C MET A 167 0.16 9.02 -3.85
N ALA A 168 -0.25 8.75 -5.10
CA ALA A 168 0.30 7.68 -5.92
C ALA A 168 1.78 7.92 -6.23
N VAL A 169 2.15 9.14 -6.62
CA VAL A 169 3.55 9.48 -6.93
C VAL A 169 4.42 9.48 -5.67
N SER A 170 3.92 9.97 -4.54
CA SER A 170 4.59 9.84 -3.23
C SER A 170 4.90 8.37 -2.91
N SER A 171 3.91 7.49 -3.14
CA SER A 171 4.09 6.05 -2.96
C SER A 171 5.23 5.50 -3.82
N VAL A 172 5.34 5.90 -5.10
CA VAL A 172 6.44 5.44 -5.98
C VAL A 172 7.80 5.59 -5.32
N PHE A 173 8.07 6.74 -4.69
CA PHE A 173 9.34 6.98 -3.99
C PHE A 173 9.51 6.12 -2.74
N LEU A 174 8.45 5.82 -1.99
CA LEU A 174 8.52 4.86 -0.88
C LEU A 174 8.78 3.42 -1.36
N TYR A 175 8.22 3.00 -2.51
CA TYR A 175 8.42 1.65 -3.04
C TYR A 175 9.83 1.42 -3.57
N LYS A 176 10.43 2.42 -4.22
CA LYS A 176 11.78 2.34 -4.79
C LYS A 176 12.82 1.87 -3.77
N ASP A 177 12.70 2.31 -2.52
CA ASP A 177 13.64 1.99 -1.44
C ASP A 177 13.07 1.00 -0.40
N CYS A 178 12.03 0.24 -0.79
CA CYS A 178 11.34 -0.74 0.07
C CYS A 178 10.75 -0.14 1.36
N TYR A 179 10.52 1.17 1.39
CA TYR A 179 9.97 1.90 2.53
C TYR A 179 8.45 1.74 2.69
N SER A 180 7.77 1.24 1.66
CA SER A 180 6.34 0.86 1.75
C SER A 180 6.10 -0.41 2.59
N LEU A 181 7.16 -1.12 2.99
CA LEU A 181 7.10 -2.29 3.88
C LEU A 181 6.12 -3.37 3.38
N LYS A 182 6.19 -3.73 2.10
CA LYS A 182 5.25 -4.67 1.44
C LYS A 182 3.78 -4.24 1.51
N ASP A 183 3.50 -2.95 1.28
CA ASP A 183 2.17 -2.34 1.37
C ASP A 183 1.60 -2.29 2.80
N LEU A 184 2.43 -2.34 3.83
CA LEU A 184 1.99 -2.26 5.23
C LEU A 184 1.98 -0.84 5.78
N LEU A 185 2.69 0.09 5.14
CA LEU A 185 2.75 1.50 5.56
C LEU A 185 1.63 2.32 4.89
N ALA A 186 0.82 3.06 5.65
CA ALA A 186 -0.08 4.08 5.11
C ALA A 186 0.07 5.40 5.88
N VAL A 187 0.73 6.36 5.25
CA VAL A 187 1.00 7.71 5.80
C VAL A 187 -0.22 8.62 5.64
N GLU A 188 -0.97 8.40 4.57
CA GLU A 188 -2.02 9.30 4.10
C GLU A 188 -3.21 9.48 5.07
N PRO A 189 -3.62 8.46 5.84
CA PRO A 189 -4.58 8.66 6.92
C PRO A 189 -4.14 9.71 7.94
N GLY A 190 -2.86 9.73 8.34
CA GLY A 190 -2.32 10.70 9.29
C GLY A 190 -2.33 12.12 8.74
N LEU A 191 -2.02 12.27 7.44
CA LEU A 191 -2.10 13.57 6.76
C LEU A 191 -3.52 14.17 6.82
N ARG A 192 -4.57 13.33 6.80
CA ARG A 192 -5.97 13.77 6.81
C ARG A 192 -6.55 13.96 8.21
N GLU A 193 -5.96 13.34 9.22
CA GLU A 193 -6.46 13.33 10.60
C GLU A 193 -6.42 14.73 11.25
N HIS A 194 -5.47 15.57 10.84
CA HIS A 194 -5.29 16.93 11.38
C HIS A 194 -5.32 18.01 10.28
N PRO A 195 -6.51 18.35 9.74
CA PRO A 195 -6.62 19.27 8.61
C PRO A 195 -5.95 20.64 8.82
N ARG A 196 -5.99 21.17 10.04
CA ARG A 196 -5.34 22.45 10.38
C ARG A 196 -3.82 22.38 10.34
N GLN A 197 -3.24 21.27 10.79
CA GLN A 197 -1.79 21.06 10.74
C GLN A 197 -1.34 20.83 9.31
N TYR A 198 -2.09 20.03 8.55
CA TYR A 198 -1.87 19.86 7.11
C TYR A 198 -1.86 21.20 6.38
N GLU A 199 -2.87 22.05 6.62
CA GLU A 199 -2.97 23.37 6.00
C GLU A 199 -1.78 24.26 6.40
N ALA A 200 -1.45 24.35 7.69
CA ALA A 200 -0.31 25.12 8.18
C ALA A 200 1.03 24.65 7.59
N ALA A 201 1.18 23.35 7.33
CA ALA A 201 2.39 22.76 6.76
C ALA A 201 2.49 22.98 5.24
N VAL A 202 1.37 22.93 4.51
CA VAL A 202 1.35 23.06 3.04
C VAL A 202 1.28 24.51 2.57
N SER A 203 0.72 25.44 3.35
CA SER A 203 0.60 26.84 2.93
C SER A 203 1.94 27.51 2.59
N PRO A 204 3.03 27.36 3.38
CA PRO A 204 4.34 27.93 3.03
C PRO A 204 4.95 27.31 1.76
N LEU A 205 4.66 26.03 1.51
CA LEU A 205 5.08 25.34 0.30
C LEU A 205 4.40 25.92 -0.94
N VAL A 206 3.09 26.18 -0.85
CA VAL A 206 2.30 26.77 -1.95
C VAL A 206 2.66 28.23 -2.19
N ALA A 207 2.86 29.01 -1.11
CA ALA A 207 3.12 30.44 -1.20
C ALA A 207 4.56 30.76 -1.66
N ASP A 208 5.55 30.11 -1.04
CA ASP A 208 6.95 30.51 -1.14
C ASP A 208 7.89 29.38 -1.61
N GLY A 209 7.37 28.17 -1.88
CA GLY A 209 8.20 26.99 -2.17
C GLY A 209 8.99 26.46 -0.96
N LYS A 210 8.64 26.90 0.26
CA LYS A 210 9.33 26.50 1.49
C LYS A 210 8.86 25.10 1.94
N SER A 211 9.65 24.08 1.63
CA SER A 211 9.25 22.69 1.89
C SER A 211 9.52 22.20 3.31
N ALA A 212 10.30 22.92 4.13
CA ALA A 212 10.70 22.44 5.46
C ALA A 212 9.50 22.14 6.39
N PRO A 213 8.52 23.04 6.59
CA PRO A 213 7.35 22.75 7.45
C PRO A 213 6.54 21.54 6.95
N TRP A 214 6.46 21.39 5.63
CA TRP A 214 5.79 20.25 5.00
C TRP A 214 6.52 18.93 5.24
N ILE A 215 7.85 18.92 5.09
CA ILE A 215 8.67 17.73 5.35
C ILE A 215 8.57 17.32 6.81
N ASP A 216 8.59 18.27 7.74
CA ASP A 216 8.48 18.01 9.17
C ASP A 216 7.15 17.30 9.47
N TYR A 217 6.04 17.89 9.02
CA TYR A 217 4.70 17.31 9.20
C TYR A 217 4.54 15.93 8.56
N TYR A 218 5.03 15.74 7.32
CA TYR A 218 4.96 14.45 6.64
C TYR A 218 5.80 13.39 7.35
N THR A 219 6.96 13.77 7.88
CA THR A 219 7.85 12.88 8.63
C THR A 219 7.22 12.44 9.94
N GLU A 220 6.58 13.35 10.69
CA GLU A 220 5.79 13.02 11.88
C GLU A 220 4.66 12.05 11.58
N CYS A 221 3.92 12.27 10.48
CA CYS A 221 2.87 11.35 10.03
C CYS A 221 3.42 9.97 9.66
N SER A 222 4.60 9.93 9.04
CA SER A 222 5.27 8.69 8.62
C SER A 222 5.75 7.90 9.83
N GLU A 223 6.37 8.57 10.80
CA GLU A 223 6.82 7.98 12.06
C GLU A 223 5.62 7.42 12.85
N THR A 224 4.54 8.20 12.96
CA THR A 224 3.31 7.76 13.63
C THR A 224 2.72 6.51 12.94
N ALA A 225 2.67 6.50 11.60
CA ALA A 225 2.17 5.36 10.85
C ALA A 225 3.04 4.10 11.03
N LEU A 226 4.36 4.27 11.09
CA LEU A 226 5.31 3.19 11.37
C LEU A 226 5.18 2.65 12.80
N THR A 227 5.07 3.53 13.79
CA THR A 227 4.85 3.14 15.19
C THR A 227 3.55 2.36 15.36
N VAL A 228 2.44 2.83 14.75
CA VAL A 228 1.16 2.09 14.76
C VAL A 228 1.29 0.72 14.09
N LEU A 229 2.06 0.61 13.01
CA LEU A 229 2.33 -0.67 12.36
C LEU A 229 3.13 -1.60 13.28
N LEU A 230 4.23 -1.11 13.86
CA LEU A 230 5.07 -1.89 14.77
C LEU A 230 4.26 -2.39 15.97
N ASP A 231 3.44 -1.53 16.59
CA ASP A 231 2.56 -1.90 17.70
C ASP A 231 1.60 -3.02 17.31
N LYS A 232 1.05 -3.00 16.10
CA LYS A 232 0.17 -4.08 15.60
C LYS A 232 0.91 -5.39 15.41
N LEU A 233 2.18 -5.33 15.00
CA LEU A 233 3.02 -6.51 14.80
C LEU A 233 3.55 -7.09 16.11
N GLN A 234 3.82 -6.24 17.11
CA GLN A 234 4.29 -6.63 18.44
C GLN A 234 3.17 -7.11 19.36
N LYS A 235 1.95 -6.62 19.18
CA LYS A 235 0.78 -7.19 19.86
C LYS A 235 0.73 -8.66 19.50
N PRO A 236 0.71 -9.58 20.47
CA PRO A 236 0.59 -11.00 20.18
C PRO A 236 -0.66 -11.14 19.33
N ALA A 237 -0.47 -11.54 18.07
CA ALA A 237 -1.58 -11.99 17.24
C ALA A 237 -2.39 -12.91 18.15
N ARG A 238 -3.68 -12.62 18.37
CA ARG A 238 -4.56 -13.58 19.07
C ARG A 238 -4.19 -14.92 18.49
N PRO A 239 -3.65 -15.85 19.29
CA PRO A 239 -3.17 -17.08 18.71
C PRO A 239 -4.44 -17.75 18.17
N GLU A 240 -4.56 -17.84 16.86
CA GLU A 240 -5.11 -19.07 16.34
C GLU A 240 -4.13 -20.13 16.85
N ALA A 241 -4.51 -20.76 17.97
CA ALA A 241 -3.68 -21.65 18.77
C ALA A 241 -2.68 -22.44 17.92
N GLY A 242 -1.39 -22.25 18.15
CA GLY A 242 -0.31 -23.05 17.59
C GLY A 242 -0.33 -23.12 16.06
N PHE A 243 0.34 -22.18 15.39
CA PHE A 243 0.71 -22.33 13.98
C PHE A 243 1.71 -23.48 13.83
N SER A 244 1.17 -24.69 13.75
CA SER A 244 1.89 -25.92 13.43
C SER A 244 1.10 -26.60 12.32
N LEU A 245 1.60 -26.47 11.09
CA LEU A 245 1.18 -27.36 10.02
C LEU A 245 1.61 -28.78 10.42
N SER A 246 0.70 -29.75 10.30
CA SER A 246 1.10 -31.14 10.45
C SER A 246 2.14 -31.49 9.36
N ALA A 247 3.00 -32.49 9.60
CA ALA A 247 3.94 -32.97 8.58
C ALA A 247 3.24 -33.28 7.25
N ARG A 248 2.00 -33.79 7.32
CA ARG A 248 1.15 -34.04 6.15
C ARG A 248 0.74 -32.76 5.43
N GLN A 249 0.34 -31.72 6.16
CA GLN A 249 -0.02 -30.43 5.57
C GLN A 249 1.18 -29.75 4.90
N GLN A 250 2.36 -29.87 5.50
CA GLN A 250 3.61 -29.41 4.88
C GLN A 250 3.90 -30.17 3.59
N GLU A 251 3.74 -31.50 3.57
CA GLU A 251 3.93 -32.29 2.35
C GLU A 251 2.87 -31.97 1.28
N ILE A 252 1.61 -31.73 1.66
CA ILE A 252 0.56 -31.27 0.72
C ILE A 252 1.00 -29.97 0.03
N LEU A 253 1.56 -29.01 0.78
CA LEU A 253 2.07 -27.76 0.19
C LEU A 253 3.32 -27.99 -0.66
N GLY A 254 4.16 -28.97 -0.32
CA GLY A 254 5.32 -29.38 -1.12
C GLY A 254 4.94 -29.93 -2.50
N LEU A 255 3.82 -30.65 -2.59
CA LEU A 255 3.25 -31.08 -3.89
C LEU A 255 2.80 -29.90 -4.76
N MET A 256 2.68 -28.72 -4.17
CA MET A 256 2.23 -27.49 -4.80
C MET A 256 3.33 -26.41 -4.83
N ALA A 257 4.58 -26.83 -4.99
CA ALA A 257 5.71 -25.92 -5.12
C ALA A 257 5.64 -25.06 -6.41
N ASN A 258 5.04 -25.60 -7.47
CA ASN A 258 4.88 -24.89 -8.74
C ASN A 258 3.65 -23.97 -8.70
N PRO A 259 3.74 -22.70 -9.15
CA PRO A 259 2.64 -21.74 -9.04
C PRO A 259 1.35 -22.14 -9.78
N ASP A 260 1.46 -22.87 -10.89
CA ASP A 260 0.28 -23.36 -11.66
C ASP A 260 -0.27 -24.71 -11.16
N SER A 261 0.30 -25.24 -10.08
CA SER A 261 -0.12 -26.53 -9.55
C SER A 261 -1.49 -26.43 -8.88
N ARG A 262 -2.35 -27.40 -9.23
CA ARG A 262 -3.64 -27.61 -8.58
C ARG A 262 -3.65 -28.96 -7.91
N ILE A 263 -4.27 -29.02 -6.74
CA ILE A 263 -4.50 -30.27 -6.03
C ILE A 263 -5.98 -30.49 -5.77
N THR A 264 -6.41 -31.72 -5.83
CA THR A 264 -7.78 -32.15 -5.52
C THR A 264 -7.78 -33.01 -4.27
N ASN A 265 -8.94 -33.14 -3.66
CA ASN A 265 -9.13 -34.04 -2.52
C ASN A 265 -8.77 -35.50 -2.87
N ILE A 266 -9.06 -35.96 -4.09
CA ILE A 266 -8.71 -37.31 -4.55
C ILE A 266 -7.19 -37.51 -4.59
N GLN A 267 -6.44 -36.52 -5.08
CA GLN A 267 -4.97 -36.60 -5.12
C GLN A 267 -4.37 -36.68 -3.71
N VAL A 268 -4.86 -35.87 -2.76
CA VAL A 268 -4.43 -35.94 -1.35
C VAL A 268 -4.80 -37.29 -0.72
N LYS A 269 -6.04 -37.76 -0.92
CA LYS A 269 -6.52 -39.06 -0.46
C LYS A 269 -5.59 -40.19 -0.91
N THR A 270 -5.28 -40.24 -2.20
CA THR A 270 -4.43 -41.28 -2.79
C THR A 270 -2.98 -41.19 -2.31
N ARG A 271 -2.40 -39.98 -2.29
CA ARG A 271 -1.01 -39.75 -1.89
C ARG A 271 -0.76 -40.17 -0.44
N PHE A 272 -1.65 -39.79 0.47
CA PHE A 272 -1.46 -40.03 1.91
C PHE A 272 -2.19 -41.26 2.44
N ARG A 273 -2.87 -42.02 1.57
CA ARG A 273 -3.66 -43.22 1.92
C ARG A 273 -4.65 -42.97 3.07
N ILE A 274 -5.32 -41.82 3.03
CA ILE A 274 -6.31 -41.41 4.04
C ILE A 274 -7.75 -41.45 3.48
N SER A 275 -8.75 -41.30 4.35
CA SER A 275 -10.13 -41.16 3.90
C SER A 275 -10.35 -39.86 3.13
N GLN A 276 -11.35 -39.83 2.26
CA GLN A 276 -11.75 -38.62 1.52
C GLN A 276 -12.19 -37.49 2.46
N VAL A 277 -12.80 -37.83 3.61
CA VAL A 277 -13.22 -36.84 4.62
C VAL A 277 -12.01 -36.23 5.31
N THR A 278 -11.01 -37.04 5.64
CA THR A 278 -9.74 -36.56 6.23
C THR A 278 -9.02 -35.63 5.26
N ALA A 279 -8.89 -36.02 4.00
CA ALA A 279 -8.24 -35.20 2.98
C ALA A 279 -9.00 -33.86 2.72
N SER A 280 -10.35 -33.89 2.70
CA SER A 280 -11.17 -32.65 2.70
C SER A 280 -10.85 -31.76 3.90
N ARG A 281 -10.74 -32.33 5.10
CA ARG A 281 -10.50 -31.56 6.33
C ARG A 281 -9.11 -30.92 6.34
N GLU A 282 -8.09 -31.63 5.87
CA GLU A 282 -6.73 -31.08 5.71
C GLU A 282 -6.72 -29.88 4.75
N LEU A 283 -7.33 -30.03 3.57
CA LEU A 283 -7.42 -28.97 2.56
C LEU A 283 -8.27 -27.79 3.05
N ALA A 284 -9.41 -28.04 3.70
CA ALA A 284 -10.24 -26.99 4.28
C ALA A 284 -9.51 -26.22 5.39
N LYS A 285 -8.68 -26.90 6.20
CA LYS A 285 -7.84 -26.23 7.20
C LYS A 285 -6.79 -25.35 6.52
N LEU A 286 -6.14 -25.82 5.46
CA LEU A 286 -5.19 -25.01 4.68
C LEU A 286 -5.86 -23.80 3.98
N VAL A 287 -7.10 -23.95 3.51
CA VAL A 287 -7.91 -22.82 3.00
C VAL A 287 -8.28 -21.84 4.11
N LYS A 288 -8.71 -22.35 5.28
CA LYS A 288 -9.02 -21.52 6.45
C LYS A 288 -7.80 -20.71 6.91
N LEU A 289 -6.62 -21.34 6.88
CA LEU A 289 -5.32 -20.70 7.15
C LEU A 289 -4.86 -19.77 6.01
N GLY A 290 -5.62 -19.70 4.92
CA GLY A 290 -5.34 -18.87 3.76
C GLY A 290 -4.13 -19.31 2.94
N VAL A 291 -3.58 -20.50 3.13
CA VAL A 291 -2.41 -20.97 2.36
C VAL A 291 -2.84 -21.51 0.98
N LEU A 292 -4.11 -21.91 0.85
CA LEU A 292 -4.73 -22.38 -0.37
C LEU A 292 -6.01 -21.59 -0.68
N ALA A 293 -6.35 -21.48 -1.96
CA ALA A 293 -7.66 -21.04 -2.44
C ALA A 293 -8.43 -22.26 -2.99
N GLY A 294 -9.66 -22.44 -2.54
CA GLY A 294 -10.57 -23.46 -3.08
C GLY A 294 -11.39 -22.91 -4.25
N HIS A 295 -11.44 -23.67 -5.34
CA HIS A 295 -12.14 -23.34 -6.58
C HIS A 295 -13.15 -24.42 -6.95
N GLY A 296 -14.27 -24.04 -7.54
CA GLY A 296 -15.32 -24.96 -7.98
C GLY A 296 -16.37 -25.27 -6.91
N LYS A 297 -17.31 -26.17 -7.23
CA LYS A 297 -18.42 -26.60 -6.35
C LYS A 297 -18.60 -28.11 -6.40
N GLY A 298 -19.01 -28.69 -5.29
CA GLY A 298 -19.35 -30.12 -5.20
C GLY A 298 -18.16 -31.04 -5.51
N ARG A 299 -18.30 -31.87 -6.55
CA ARG A 299 -17.27 -32.86 -6.95
C ARG A 299 -16.12 -32.27 -7.76
N SER A 300 -16.27 -31.04 -8.27
CA SER A 300 -15.26 -30.37 -9.11
C SER A 300 -14.40 -29.39 -8.31
N VAL A 301 -14.27 -29.58 -7.00
CA VAL A 301 -13.46 -28.70 -6.15
C VAL A 301 -11.97 -29.04 -6.30
N TYR A 302 -11.18 -28.03 -6.63
CA TYR A 302 -9.72 -28.09 -6.65
C TYR A 302 -9.14 -26.92 -5.88
N TYR A 303 -7.88 -27.02 -5.48
CA TYR A 303 -7.21 -26.04 -4.65
C TYR A 303 -5.93 -25.58 -5.35
N THR A 304 -5.68 -24.27 -5.34
CA THR A 304 -4.44 -23.67 -5.82
C THR A 304 -3.73 -22.97 -4.67
N ARG A 305 -2.42 -22.80 -4.79
CA ARG A 305 -1.65 -22.00 -3.84
C ARG A 305 -2.02 -20.53 -4.04
N ILE A 306 -2.05 -19.77 -2.94
CA ILE A 306 -2.19 -18.30 -2.98
C ILE A 306 -0.80 -17.68 -3.00
#